data_AF-R5DSW5-F1
#
_entry.id   AF-R5DSW5-F1
#
_cell.length_a   1.000
_cell.length_b   1.000
_cell.length_c   1.000
_cell.angle_alpha   90.00
_cell.angle_beta   90.00
_cell.angle_gamma   90.00
#
_symmetry.space_group_name_H-M   'P 1'
#
loop_
_entity.id
_entity.type
_entity.pdbx_description
1 polymer ?
#
loop_
_entity_poly.entity_id
_entity_poly.type
_entity_poly.pdbx_seq_one_letter_code
_entity_poly.pdbx_strand_id
1 'polypeptide(L)'
;MKLKKGFTKISLIFAIIFGIVFPAVAAESIPPMWIDFCPDGLENAEYKEIKWFWPEGTKSTQEIYNYWANRRKEFQTALFKCNLMDEGSQAGCYAGLKRRQLFFNEQYKRDIQQQQITRQDWRDNHEKGSSPFMINIFQR
;
A
#
# COMPACT_ATOMS: atom_id res chain seq x y z
N MET A 1 -10.88 -41.47 45.55
CA MET A 1 -11.29 -40.65 44.38
C MET A 1 -10.10 -40.57 43.42
N LYS A 2 -10.09 -41.38 42.34
CA LYS A 2 -8.94 -41.51 41.42
C LYS A 2 -8.98 -40.36 40.39
N LEU A 3 -8.10 -39.36 40.53
CA LEU A 3 -7.91 -38.33 39.50
C LEU A 3 -7.34 -38.99 38.23
N LYS A 4 -8.09 -38.91 37.13
CA LYS A 4 -7.68 -39.39 35.80
C LYS A 4 -6.47 -38.59 35.30
N LYS A 5 -5.32 -39.26 35.17
CA LYS A 5 -4.04 -38.77 34.60
C LYS A 5 -4.12 -38.32 33.11
N GLY A 6 -5.31 -38.17 32.54
CA GLY A 6 -5.52 -37.81 31.13
C GLY A 6 -5.83 -36.33 30.88
N PHE A 7 -6.19 -35.55 31.89
CA PHE A 7 -6.63 -34.17 31.70
C PHE A 7 -5.50 -33.13 31.74
N THR A 8 -4.37 -33.45 32.38
CA THR A 8 -3.23 -32.51 32.50
C THR A 8 -2.43 -32.32 31.21
N LYS A 9 -2.51 -33.25 30.25
CA LYS A 9 -1.82 -33.10 28.95
C LYS A 9 -2.58 -32.23 27.94
N ILE A 10 -3.89 -32.05 28.10
CA ILE A 10 -4.70 -31.26 27.15
C ILE A 10 -4.65 -29.77 27.50
N SER A 11 -4.58 -29.41 28.79
CA SER A 11 -4.45 -28.00 29.21
C SER A 11 -3.10 -27.37 28.84
N LEU A 12 -2.03 -28.16 28.69
CA LEU A 12 -0.71 -27.67 28.29
C LEU A 12 -0.63 -27.37 26.78
N ILE A 13 -1.46 -28.02 25.96
CA ILE A 13 -1.52 -27.77 24.51
C ILE A 13 -2.33 -26.50 24.21
N PHE A 14 -3.40 -26.24 24.97
CA PHE A 14 -4.19 -25.01 24.79
C PHE A 14 -3.44 -23.72 25.17
N ALA A 15 -2.51 -23.79 26.13
CA ALA A 15 -1.68 -22.65 26.51
C ALA A 15 -0.62 -22.28 25.44
N ILE A 16 -0.20 -23.23 24.60
CA ILE A 16 0.80 -23.00 23.54
C ILE A 16 0.13 -22.40 22.29
N ILE A 17 -1.14 -22.72 22.02
CA ILE A 17 -1.85 -22.22 20.83
C ILE A 17 -2.31 -20.76 21.01
N PHE A 18 -2.56 -20.29 22.25
CA PHE A 18 -2.97 -18.91 22.51
C PHE A 18 -1.80 -17.90 22.63
N GLY A 19 -0.55 -18.38 22.64
CA GLY A 19 0.63 -17.53 22.87
C GLY A 19 1.24 -16.87 21.61
N ILE A 20 0.78 -17.20 20.40
CA ILE A 20 1.48 -16.82 19.15
C ILE A 20 0.62 -15.94 18.21
N VAL A 21 -0.35 -15.20 18.74
CA VAL A 21 -1.03 -14.16 17.93
C VAL A 21 -1.11 -12.84 18.70
N PHE A 22 0.04 -12.38 19.19
CA PHE A 22 0.28 -10.95 19.24
C PHE A 22 1.33 -10.65 18.17
N PRO A 23 0.94 -10.18 16.96
CA PRO A 23 1.91 -9.48 16.15
C PRO A 23 2.38 -8.32 17.02
N ALA A 24 3.69 -8.25 17.23
CA ALA A 24 4.34 -7.15 17.91
C ALA A 24 3.88 -5.85 17.23
N VAL A 25 2.88 -5.20 17.82
CA VAL A 25 2.72 -3.76 17.73
C VAL A 25 3.82 -3.17 18.60
N ALA A 26 5.07 -3.36 18.15
CA ALA A 26 6.14 -2.44 18.49
C ALA A 26 5.62 -1.11 17.94
N ALA A 27 5.04 -0.32 18.82
CA ALA A 27 4.55 1.00 18.49
C ALA A 27 5.79 1.77 18.03
N GLU A 28 5.94 1.95 16.72
CA GLU A 28 7.06 2.69 16.17
C GLU A 28 6.95 4.12 16.71
N SER A 29 7.79 4.44 17.69
CA SER A 29 7.91 5.79 18.28
C SER A 29 8.50 6.78 17.29
N ILE A 30 9.06 6.29 16.18
CA ILE A 30 9.71 7.09 15.16
C ILE A 30 8.65 7.56 14.14
N PRO A 31 8.56 8.87 13.90
CA PRO A 31 7.65 9.41 12.91
C PRO A 31 7.99 8.86 11.51
N PRO A 32 6.98 8.45 10.70
CA PRO A 32 7.22 8.01 9.34
C PRO A 32 7.80 9.12 8.46
N MET A 33 8.62 8.76 7.47
CA MET A 33 9.09 9.69 6.45
C MET A 33 8.31 9.51 5.15
N TRP A 34 8.05 10.61 4.43
CA TRP A 34 7.31 10.55 3.17
C TRP A 34 8.02 9.72 2.10
N ILE A 35 9.36 9.79 2.06
CA ILE A 35 10.19 9.10 1.09
C ILE A 35 10.03 7.57 1.15
N ASP A 36 9.66 7.01 2.31
CA ASP A 36 9.44 5.57 2.48
C ASP A 36 8.20 5.06 1.72
N PHE A 37 7.30 5.97 1.33
CA PHE A 37 6.03 5.64 0.66
C PHE A 37 5.94 6.19 -0.76
N CYS A 38 6.92 6.97 -1.20
CA CYS A 38 6.89 7.64 -2.49
C CYS A 38 7.88 6.97 -3.46
N PRO A 39 7.50 6.72 -4.72
CA PRO A 39 8.45 6.29 -5.73
C PRO A 39 9.49 7.38 -6.01
N ASP A 40 10.69 6.94 -6.39
CA ASP A 40 11.80 7.82 -6.70
C ASP A 40 11.42 8.85 -7.79
N GLY A 41 11.77 10.11 -7.56
CA GLY A 41 11.54 11.23 -8.49
C GLY A 41 10.16 11.88 -8.39
N LEU A 42 9.27 11.38 -7.52
CA LEU A 42 7.93 11.93 -7.28
C LEU A 42 7.78 12.52 -5.87
N GLU A 43 8.85 12.53 -5.08
CA GLU A 43 8.84 12.98 -3.69
C GLU A 43 8.40 14.43 -3.61
N ASN A 44 8.87 15.26 -4.54
CA ASN A 44 8.58 16.68 -4.65
C ASN A 44 7.56 17.01 -5.75
N ALA A 45 6.68 16.06 -6.10
CA ALA A 45 5.64 16.30 -7.08
C ALA A 45 4.76 17.49 -6.68
N GLU A 46 4.53 18.40 -7.63
CA GLU A 46 3.70 19.58 -7.44
C GLU A 46 2.36 19.41 -8.13
N TYR A 47 1.29 19.84 -7.45
CA TYR A 47 -0.04 19.85 -8.04
C TYR A 47 -0.12 20.93 -9.13
N LYS A 48 -0.52 20.54 -10.33
CA LYS A 48 -0.80 21.44 -11.45
C LYS A 48 -2.20 21.15 -11.97
N GLU A 49 -3.00 22.18 -12.15
CA GLU A 49 -4.33 22.04 -12.74
C GLU A 49 -4.21 21.48 -14.18
N ILE A 50 -4.92 20.38 -14.44
CA ILE A 50 -4.97 19.78 -15.77
C ILE A 50 -5.90 20.64 -16.62
N LYS A 51 -5.37 21.28 -17.67
CA LYS A 51 -6.24 22.00 -18.63
C LYS A 51 -6.66 21.05 -19.74
N TRP A 52 -7.88 21.21 -20.23
CA TRP A 52 -8.50 20.35 -21.25
C TRP A 52 -7.82 20.34 -22.63
N PHE A 53 -6.95 21.32 -22.91
CA PHE A 53 -6.31 21.48 -24.22
C PHE A 53 -4.92 20.79 -24.34
N TRP A 54 -4.45 20.10 -23.30
CA TRP A 54 -3.12 19.51 -23.32
C TRP A 54 -3.10 18.22 -24.16
N PRO A 55 -2.04 17.98 -24.97
CA PRO A 55 -1.91 16.74 -25.75
C PRO A 55 -1.95 15.52 -24.81
N GLU A 56 -2.68 14.46 -25.17
CA GLU A 56 -3.00 13.28 -24.35
C GLU A 56 -1.83 12.72 -23.52
N GLY A 57 -0.58 12.76 -24.04
CA GLY A 57 0.61 12.29 -23.32
C GLY A 57 1.03 13.13 -22.11
N THR A 58 0.63 14.41 -22.05
CA THR A 58 0.92 15.30 -20.92
C THR A 58 -0.11 15.19 -19.79
N LYS A 59 -1.34 14.78 -20.12
CA LYS A 59 -2.42 14.62 -19.14
C LYS A 59 -2.15 13.47 -18.16
N SER A 60 -1.82 12.28 -18.68
CA SER A 60 -1.56 11.10 -17.84
C SER A 60 -0.34 11.28 -16.93
N THR A 61 0.73 11.88 -17.44
CA THR A 61 1.91 12.22 -16.63
C THR A 61 1.54 13.22 -15.54
N GLN A 62 0.76 14.25 -15.86
CA GLN A 62 0.31 15.25 -14.88
C GLN A 62 -0.62 14.65 -13.81
N GLU A 63 -1.50 13.71 -14.17
CA GLU A 63 -2.34 12.99 -13.22
C GLU A 63 -1.50 12.21 -12.19
N ILE A 64 -0.42 11.56 -12.61
CA ILE A 64 0.51 10.87 -11.71
C ILE A 64 1.17 11.85 -10.75
N TYR A 65 1.71 12.97 -11.26
CA TYR A 65 2.31 13.99 -10.41
C TYR A 65 1.29 14.58 -9.41
N ASN A 66 0.08 14.89 -9.87
CA ASN A 66 -0.99 15.40 -9.02
C ASN A 66 -1.42 14.41 -7.94
N TYR A 67 -1.49 13.11 -8.28
CA TYR A 67 -1.78 12.05 -7.33
C TYR A 67 -0.75 12.06 -6.20
N TRP A 68 0.55 12.02 -6.53
CA TRP A 68 1.62 11.99 -5.53
C TRP A 68 1.73 13.30 -4.73
N ALA A 69 1.47 14.46 -5.36
CA ALA A 69 1.40 15.74 -4.68
C ALA A 69 0.28 15.78 -3.61
N ASN A 70 -0.91 15.29 -3.95
CA ASN A 70 -2.04 15.20 -3.01
C ASN A 70 -1.73 14.21 -1.87
N ARG A 71 -1.16 13.05 -2.20
CA ARG A 71 -0.76 12.03 -1.22
C ARG A 71 0.25 12.59 -0.21
N ARG A 72 1.24 13.37 -0.68
CA ARG A 72 2.20 14.06 0.20
C ARG A 72 1.51 15.04 1.14
N LYS A 73 0.59 15.87 0.63
CA LYS A 73 -0.15 16.84 1.45
C LYS A 73 -1.00 16.16 2.53
N GLU A 74 -1.69 15.09 2.18
CA GLU A 74 -2.46 14.27 3.11
C GLU A 74 -1.56 13.63 4.18
N PHE A 75 -0.42 13.07 3.75
CA PHE A 75 0.56 12.49 4.65
C PHE A 75 1.09 13.52 5.66
N GLN A 76 1.53 14.70 5.20
CA GLN A 76 2.06 15.76 6.06
C GLN A 76 0.99 16.26 7.05
N THR A 77 -0.26 16.40 6.59
CA THR A 77 -1.38 16.79 7.45
C THR A 77 -1.66 15.75 8.53
N ALA A 78 -1.62 14.47 8.18
CA ALA A 78 -1.84 13.38 9.13
C ALA A 78 -0.67 13.22 10.10
N LEU A 79 0.57 13.37 9.63
CA LEU A 79 1.77 13.35 10.46
C LEU A 79 1.74 14.49 11.47
N PHE A 80 1.38 15.71 11.03
CA PHE A 80 1.23 16.85 11.93
C PHE A 80 0.19 16.58 13.03
N LYS A 81 -0.96 15.98 12.68
CA LYS A 81 -1.95 15.56 13.68
C LYS A 81 -1.41 14.53 14.67
N CYS A 82 -0.62 13.56 14.20
CA CYS A 82 0.03 12.60 15.10
C CYS A 82 1.03 13.28 16.04
N ASN A 83 1.83 14.23 15.53
CA ASN A 83 2.83 14.93 16.34
C ASN A 83 2.22 15.83 17.42
N LEU A 84 0.95 16.24 17.27
CA LEU A 84 0.21 17.00 18.29
C LEU A 84 -0.40 16.14 19.40
N MET A 85 -0.35 14.81 19.29
CA MET A 85 -0.85 13.91 20.32
C MET A 85 0.17 13.72 21.45
N ASP A 86 -0.32 13.32 22.62
CA ASP A 86 0.53 12.92 23.75
C ASP A 86 1.45 11.74 23.36
N GLU A 87 2.66 11.71 23.92
CA GLU A 87 3.70 10.69 23.60
C GLU A 87 3.18 9.25 23.66
N GLY A 88 2.30 8.93 24.62
CA GLY A 88 1.70 7.60 24.77
C GLY A 88 0.76 7.20 23.63
N SER A 89 0.22 8.16 22.87
CA SER A 89 -0.69 7.93 21.73
C SER A 89 -0.01 8.13 20.37
N GLN A 90 1.13 8.83 20.32
CA GLN A 90 1.86 9.13 19.08
C GLN A 90 2.26 7.87 18.32
N ALA A 91 2.84 6.89 19.01
CA ALA A 91 3.34 5.69 18.36
C ALA A 91 2.22 4.86 17.70
N GLY A 92 1.03 4.84 18.30
CA GLY A 92 -0.16 4.24 17.70
C GLY A 92 -0.63 5.00 16.45
N CYS A 93 -0.59 6.34 16.50
CA CYS A 93 -0.93 7.20 15.37
C CYS A 93 0.04 7.01 14.20
N TYR A 94 1.35 6.97 14.45
CA TYR A 94 2.39 6.70 13.44
C TYR A 94 2.19 5.33 12.78
N ALA A 95 1.95 4.28 13.57
CA ALA A 95 1.69 2.94 13.03
C ALA A 95 0.41 2.91 12.16
N GLY A 96 -0.63 3.65 12.56
CA GLY A 96 -1.85 3.82 11.76
C GLY A 96 -1.61 4.56 10.45
N LEU A 97 -0.81 5.64 10.50
CA LEU A 97 -0.42 6.41 9.33
C LEU A 97 0.36 5.54 8.33
N LYS A 98 1.38 4.81 8.79
CA LYS A 98 2.16 3.89 7.95
C LYS A 98 1.29 2.85 7.26
N ARG A 99 0.41 2.18 8.00
CA ARG A 99 -0.54 1.20 7.45
C ARG A 99 -1.42 1.81 6.36
N ARG A 100 -1.91 3.03 6.58
CA ARG A 100 -2.73 3.74 5.58
C ARG A 100 -1.92 4.07 4.32
N GLN A 101 -0.69 4.52 4.45
CA GLN A 101 0.18 4.82 3.30
C GLN A 101 0.48 3.56 2.48
N LEU A 102 0.81 2.45 3.15
CA LEU A 102 1.03 1.16 2.49
C LEU A 102 -0.22 0.68 1.76
N PHE A 103 -1.40 0.81 2.38
CA PHE A 103 -2.66 0.45 1.73
C PHE A 103 -2.87 1.23 0.43
N PHE A 104 -2.66 2.55 0.43
CA PHE A 104 -2.79 3.36 -0.77
C PHE A 104 -1.79 3.00 -1.86
N ASN A 105 -0.55 2.64 -1.50
CA ASN A 105 0.44 2.18 -2.46
C ASN A 105 0.02 0.86 -3.11
N GLU A 106 -0.56 -0.06 -2.35
CA GLU A 106 -1.10 -1.31 -2.90
C GLU A 106 -2.30 -1.07 -3.82
N GLN A 107 -3.18 -0.12 -3.51
CA GLN A 107 -4.25 0.28 -4.43
C GLN A 107 -3.68 0.86 -5.73
N TYR A 108 -2.71 1.77 -5.63
CA TYR A 108 -2.06 2.36 -6.80
C TYR A 108 -1.41 1.31 -7.71
N LYS A 109 -0.69 0.34 -7.14
CA LYS A 109 -0.12 -0.78 -7.91
C LYS A 109 -1.18 -1.58 -8.65
N ARG A 110 -2.29 -1.91 -7.97
CA ARG A 110 -3.42 -2.62 -8.60
C ARG A 110 -4.01 -1.83 -9.76
N ASP A 111 -4.23 -0.54 -9.59
CA ASP A 111 -4.80 0.32 -10.64
C ASP A 111 -3.88 0.38 -11.87
N ILE A 112 -2.55 0.54 -11.66
CA ILE A 112 -1.57 0.52 -12.74
C ILE A 112 -1.56 -0.84 -13.46
N GLN A 113 -1.61 -1.95 -12.72
CA GLN A 113 -1.69 -3.30 -13.30
C GLN A 113 -2.97 -3.49 -14.13
N GLN A 114 -4.12 -3.06 -13.63
CA GLN A 114 -5.38 -3.12 -14.38
C GLN A 114 -5.31 -2.29 -15.67
N GLN A 115 -4.74 -1.08 -15.62
CA GLN A 115 -4.53 -0.27 -16.82
C GLN A 115 -3.59 -0.91 -17.83
N GLN A 116 -2.58 -1.67 -17.40
CA GLN A 116 -1.71 -2.44 -18.29
C GLN A 116 -2.46 -3.60 -18.94
N ILE A 117 -3.23 -4.37 -18.17
CA ILE A 117 -4.07 -5.48 -18.68
C ILE A 117 -5.07 -4.96 -19.72
N THR A 118 -5.81 -3.88 -19.43
CA THR A 118 -6.78 -3.31 -20.36
C THR A 118 -6.13 -2.82 -21.65
N ARG A 119 -4.95 -2.19 -21.58
CA ARG A 119 -4.21 -1.78 -22.78
C ARG A 119 -3.74 -2.97 -23.61
N GLN A 120 -3.31 -4.05 -22.94
CA GLN A 120 -2.89 -5.27 -23.62
C GLN A 120 -4.07 -5.99 -24.25
N ASP A 121 -5.19 -6.15 -23.55
CA ASP A 121 -6.42 -6.72 -24.11
C ASP A 121 -6.93 -5.89 -25.30
N TRP A 122 -6.90 -4.56 -25.19
CA TRP A 122 -7.28 -3.68 -26.29
C TRP A 122 -6.38 -3.90 -27.52
N ARG A 123 -5.06 -3.95 -27.31
CA ARG A 123 -4.08 -4.28 -28.36
C ARG A 123 -4.38 -5.64 -28.97
N ASP A 124 -4.53 -6.67 -28.15
CA ASP A 124 -4.79 -8.02 -28.59
C ASP A 124 -6.12 -8.13 -29.35
N ASN A 125 -7.14 -7.33 -29.02
CA ASN A 125 -8.44 -7.37 -29.69
C ASN A 125 -8.51 -6.49 -30.95
N HIS A 126 -7.77 -5.38 -31.01
CA HIS A 126 -7.78 -4.44 -32.14
C HIS A 126 -6.65 -4.67 -33.14
N GLU A 127 -5.50 -5.19 -32.72
CA GLU A 127 -4.38 -5.56 -33.61
C GLU A 127 -4.47 -7.00 -34.13
N LYS A 128 -5.43 -7.82 -33.67
CA LYS A 128 -5.72 -9.16 -34.23
C LYS A 128 -6.31 -9.17 -35.66
N GLY A 129 -6.28 -8.04 -36.36
CA GLY A 129 -6.24 -8.00 -37.83
C GLY A 129 -4.85 -8.29 -38.43
N SER A 130 -3.81 -8.43 -37.60
CA SER A 130 -2.41 -8.65 -37.97
C SER A 130 -1.70 -9.52 -36.92
N SER A 131 -1.90 -10.84 -37.02
CA SER A 131 -1.06 -11.98 -36.58
C SER A 131 -0.48 -12.03 -35.12
N PRO A 132 -0.63 -13.17 -34.41
CA PRO A 132 -0.32 -13.27 -32.97
C PRO A 132 1.16 -13.60 -32.68
N PHE A 133 1.80 -12.83 -31.79
CA PHE A 133 3.00 -13.27 -31.07
C PHE A 133 2.64 -13.55 -29.61
N MET A 134 2.61 -14.84 -29.29
CA MET A 134 2.38 -15.39 -27.94
C MET A 134 3.53 -14.99 -27.01
N ILE A 135 3.24 -14.24 -25.93
CA ILE A 135 4.18 -14.11 -24.81
C ILE A 135 3.77 -15.13 -23.74
N ASN A 136 4.56 -16.19 -23.62
CA ASN A 136 4.48 -17.16 -22.53
C ASN A 136 4.88 -16.46 -21.21
N ILE A 137 3.91 -16.19 -20.34
CA ILE A 137 4.18 -15.73 -18.96
C ILE A 137 3.93 -16.89 -17.99
N PHE A 138 4.68 -17.98 -18.13
CA PHE A 138 4.97 -18.94 -17.06
C PHE A 138 6.21 -19.75 -17.45
N GLN A 139 7.40 -19.21 -17.15
CA GLN A 139 8.63 -19.99 -16.99
C GLN A 139 9.77 -19.07 -16.49
N ARG A 140 9.92 -18.93 -15.17
CA ARG A 140 11.07 -19.47 -14.41
C ARG A 140 10.89 -19.24 -12.91
#